data_AF-S3IVF0-F1
#
_entry.id   AF-S3IVF0-F1
#
_cell.length_a   1.000
_cell.length_b   1.000
_cell.length_c   1.000
_cell.angle_alpha   90.00
_cell.angle_beta   90.00
_cell.angle_gamma   90.00
#
_symmetry.space_group_name_H-M   'P 1'
#
loop_
_entity.id
_entity.type
_entity.pdbx_description
1 polymer ?
#
loop_
_entity_poly.entity_id
_entity_poly.type
_entity_poly.pdbx_seq_one_letter_code
_entity_poly.pdbx_strand_id
1 'polypeptide(L)'
;GFILADPVQSALAGAWLLFAFIGTGSSFLAFAALAQKHNIANPGYAHKSFYYLGGLTEGSETILLFVLSCLFPGWFTLLAWVFGALCWLTTLNRIWGGYRTLKR
;
A
#
# COMPACT_ATOMS: atom_id res chain seq x y z
N GLY A 1 -10.60 -7.62 -13.75
CA GLY A 1 -11.68 -8.59 -13.49
C GLY A 1 -12.92 -7.86 -13.01
N PHE A 2 -13.03 -7.62 -11.71
CA PHE A 2 -14.23 -7.07 -11.05
C PHE A 2 -14.76 -5.75 -11.65
N ILE A 3 -13.87 -4.77 -11.90
CA ILE A 3 -14.23 -3.48 -12.49
C ILE A 3 -14.87 -3.64 -13.89
N LEU A 4 -14.40 -4.58 -14.69
CA LEU A 4 -14.92 -4.80 -16.05
C LEU A 4 -16.19 -5.67 -16.03
N ALA A 5 -16.36 -6.50 -14.99
CA ALA A 5 -17.51 -7.39 -14.86
C ALA A 5 -18.80 -6.62 -14.48
N ASP A 6 -18.70 -5.62 -13.60
CA ASP A 6 -19.79 -4.67 -13.32
C ASP A 6 -19.21 -3.25 -13.14
N PRO A 7 -19.04 -2.50 -14.24
CA PRO A 7 -18.48 -1.15 -14.19
C PRO A 7 -19.35 -0.16 -13.42
N VAL A 8 -20.68 -0.32 -13.43
CA VAL A 8 -21.60 0.61 -12.78
C VAL A 8 -21.40 0.59 -11.27
N GLN A 9 -21.22 -0.59 -10.68
CA GLN A 9 -21.05 -0.73 -9.24
C GLN A 9 -19.59 -0.75 -8.78
N SER A 10 -18.67 -1.28 -9.59
CA SER A 10 -17.30 -1.59 -9.15
C SER A 10 -16.26 -0.58 -9.62
N ALA A 11 -16.55 0.28 -10.60
CA ALA A 11 -15.52 1.16 -11.17
C ALA A 11 -14.96 2.15 -10.17
N LEU A 12 -15.81 2.82 -9.38
CA LEU A 12 -15.35 3.83 -8.42
C LEU A 12 -14.52 3.20 -7.29
N ALA A 13 -15.01 2.11 -6.68
CA ALA A 13 -14.31 1.42 -5.61
C ALA A 13 -12.99 0.78 -6.10
N GLY A 14 -13.00 0.23 -7.31
CA GLY A 14 -11.80 -0.29 -7.95
C GLY A 14 -10.77 0.80 -8.27
N ALA A 15 -11.19 1.95 -8.79
CA ALA A 15 -10.31 3.09 -9.02
C ALA A 15 -9.70 3.63 -7.71
N TRP A 16 -10.51 3.70 -6.64
CA TRP A 16 -10.05 4.04 -5.29
C TRP A 16 -8.96 3.08 -4.79
N LEU A 17 -9.20 1.77 -4.89
CA LEU A 17 -8.25 0.74 -4.48
C LEU A 17 -6.93 0.83 -5.26
N LEU A 18 -7.00 1.03 -6.58
CA LEU A 18 -5.82 1.23 -7.42
C LEU A 18 -5.04 2.49 -7.03
N PHE A 19 -5.74 3.60 -6.82
CA PHE A 19 -5.13 4.85 -6.37
C PHE A 19 -4.39 4.67 -5.03
N ALA A 20 -5.02 4.01 -4.07
CA ALA A 20 -4.41 3.73 -2.77
C ALA A 20 -3.16 2.83 -2.89
N PHE A 21 -3.18 1.82 -3.77
CA PHE A 21 -2.00 0.99 -4.02
C PHE A 21 -0.82 1.78 -4.58
N ILE A 22 -1.06 2.65 -5.57
CA ILE A 22 -0.01 3.51 -6.11
C ILE A 22 0.57 4.43 -5.01
N GLY A 23 -0.27 4.94 -4.10
CA GLY A 23 0.20 5.67 -2.91
C GLY A 23 1.14 4.86 -2.01
N THR A 24 0.78 3.61 -1.70
CA THR A 24 1.60 2.74 -0.84
C THR A 24 2.95 2.37 -1.48
N GLY A 25 2.98 2.10 -2.80
CA GLY A 25 4.20 1.76 -3.53
C GLY A 25 5.11 2.97 -3.76
N SER A 26 4.54 4.11 -4.15
CA SER A 26 5.31 5.35 -4.38
C SER A 26 5.95 5.89 -3.12
N SER A 27 5.23 5.89 -1.98
CA SER A 27 5.79 6.32 -0.69
C SER A 27 6.97 5.46 -0.23
N PHE A 28 6.91 4.16 -0.49
CA PHE A 28 8.01 3.23 -0.20
C PHE A 28 9.23 3.53 -1.07
N LEU A 29 9.03 3.70 -2.38
CA LEU A 29 10.12 3.99 -3.31
C LEU A 29 10.76 5.37 -3.03
N ALA A 30 9.93 6.38 -2.73
CA ALA A 30 10.41 7.72 -2.37
C ALA A 30 11.27 7.69 -1.11
N PHE A 31 10.86 6.95 -0.08
CA PHE A 31 11.67 6.76 1.12
C PHE A 31 12.98 6.04 0.82
N ALA A 32 12.95 4.95 0.04
CA ALA A 32 14.15 4.19 -0.32
C ALA A 32 15.17 5.06 -1.08
N ALA A 33 14.70 5.87 -2.04
CA ALA A 33 15.56 6.79 -2.80
C ALA A 33 16.20 7.87 -1.91
N LEU A 34 15.43 8.44 -0.98
CA LEU A 34 15.95 9.45 -0.03
C LEU A 34 16.89 8.82 1.01
N ALA A 35 16.57 7.66 1.57
CA ALA A 35 17.42 6.95 2.52
C ALA A 35 18.78 6.60 1.91
N GLN A 36 18.80 6.15 0.64
CA GLN A 36 20.04 5.92 -0.10
C GLN A 36 20.87 7.21 -0.28
N LYS A 37 20.23 8.35 -0.58
CA LYS A 37 20.92 9.64 -0.75
C LYS A 37 21.50 10.17 0.57
N HIS A 38 20.82 9.94 1.69
CA HIS A 38 21.23 10.42 3.01
C HIS A 38 22.18 9.47 3.77
N ASN A 39 22.60 8.35 3.15
CA ASN A 39 23.53 7.38 3.75
C ASN A 39 23.10 6.91 5.16
N ILE A 40 21.78 6.85 5.40
CA ILE A 40 21.22 6.48 6.70
C ILE A 40 21.62 5.02 6.95
N ALA A 41 22.52 4.76 7.91
CA ALA A 41 22.97 3.40 8.21
C ALA A 41 21.78 2.51 8.57
N ASN A 42 21.63 1.41 7.82
CA ASN A 42 20.57 0.41 7.94
C ASN A 42 20.64 -0.27 9.33
N PRO A 43 19.79 0.04 10.34
CA PRO A 43 20.06 -0.34 11.72
C PRO A 43 19.80 -1.82 12.08
N GLY A 44 19.71 -2.74 11.13
CA GLY A 44 19.47 -4.14 11.52
C GLY A 44 19.26 -5.22 10.46
N TYR A 45 19.30 -4.91 9.15
CA TYR A 45 19.05 -5.93 8.12
C TYR A 45 20.05 -5.86 6.97
N ALA A 46 21.27 -6.32 7.22
CA ALA A 46 22.41 -6.31 6.29
C ALA A 46 22.20 -7.12 4.99
N HIS A 47 21.14 -7.94 4.88
CA HIS A 47 20.88 -8.82 3.73
C HIS A 47 19.54 -8.58 3.01
N LYS A 48 18.78 -7.53 3.36
CA LYS A 48 17.58 -7.14 2.59
C LYS A 48 17.78 -5.74 1.99
N SER A 49 17.78 -5.66 0.66
CA SER A 49 18.09 -4.47 -0.14
C SER A 49 17.09 -3.30 -0.02
N PHE A 50 16.06 -3.42 0.81
CA PHE A 50 15.08 -2.37 1.00
C PHE A 50 15.06 -1.93 2.46
N TYR A 51 15.30 -0.63 2.69
CA TYR A 51 15.01 0.02 3.96
C TYR A 51 13.53 -0.24 4.30
N TYR A 52 13.29 -1.13 5.26
CA TYR A 52 11.98 -1.70 5.52
C TYR A 52 11.13 -0.72 6.34
N LEU A 53 10.24 0.04 5.70
CA LEU A 53 9.09 0.60 6.41
C LEU A 53 7.96 -0.42 6.39
N GLY A 54 7.74 -1.06 7.54
CA GLY A 54 6.54 -1.85 7.79
C GLY A 54 5.27 -1.05 7.49
N GLY A 55 4.22 -1.74 7.07
CA GLY A 55 2.91 -1.16 6.79
C GLY A 55 1.82 -2.01 7.42
N LEU A 56 0.63 -1.43 7.62
CA LEU A 56 -0.54 -2.15 8.14
C LEU A 56 -1.20 -3.02 7.05
N THR A 57 -0.78 -2.87 5.80
CA THR A 57 -1.22 -3.66 4.64
C THR A 57 0.01 -4.21 3.94
N GLU A 58 0.39 -5.45 4.27
CA GLU A 58 1.47 -6.17 3.59
C GLU A 58 0.92 -7.07 2.46
N GLY A 59 1.79 -7.93 1.92
CA GLY A 59 1.45 -8.85 0.83
C GLY A 59 0.39 -9.88 1.24
N SER A 60 0.42 -10.35 2.49
CA SER A 60 -0.54 -11.35 2.98
C SER A 60 -1.96 -10.82 3.03
N GLU A 61 -2.19 -9.61 3.58
CA GLU A 61 -3.53 -9.03 3.63
C GLU A 61 -4.04 -8.67 2.23
N THR A 62 -3.14 -8.24 1.34
CA THR A 62 -3.47 -7.95 -0.07
C THR A 62 -3.92 -9.21 -0.81
N ILE A 63 -3.21 -10.33 -0.63
CA ILE A 63 -3.60 -11.61 -1.22
C ILE A 63 -4.95 -12.06 -0.66
N LEU A 64 -5.15 -11.95 0.67
CA LEU A 64 -6.40 -12.31 1.31
C LEU A 64 -7.58 -11.48 0.76
N LEU A 65 -7.39 -10.18 0.55
CA LEU A 65 -8.40 -9.31 -0.08
C LEU A 65 -8.83 -9.83 -1.45
N PHE A 66 -7.86 -10.17 -2.31
CA PHE A 66 -8.15 -10.65 -3.65
C PHE A 66 -8.80 -12.03 -3.64
N VAL A 67 -8.36 -12.93 -2.76
CA VAL A 67 -9.00 -14.24 -2.57
C VAL A 67 -10.45 -14.07 -2.13
N LEU A 68 -10.72 -13.21 -1.13
CA LEU A 68 -12.08 -12.92 -0.68
C LEU A 68 -12.93 -12.28 -1.77
N SER A 69 -12.35 -11.37 -2.57
CA SER A 69 -13.02 -10.77 -3.71
C SER A 69 -13.39 -11.80 -4.78
N CYS A 70 -12.52 -12.80 -5.01
CA CYS A 70 -12.79 -13.90 -5.95
C CYS A 70 -13.88 -14.85 -5.44
N LEU A 71 -13.89 -15.15 -4.14
CA LEU A 71 -14.90 -16.02 -3.51
C LEU A 71 -16.27 -15.34 -3.38
N PHE A 72 -16.27 -14.02 -3.14
CA PHE A 72 -17.47 -13.22 -2.88
C PHE A 72 -17.47 -11.93 -3.72
N PRO A 73 -17.74 -12.02 -5.04
CA PRO A 73 -17.66 -10.86 -5.94
C PRO A 73 -18.62 -9.73 -5.56
N GLY A 74 -19.77 -10.03 -4.95
CA GLY A 74 -20.71 -9.01 -4.47
C GLY A 74 -20.18 -8.15 -3.32
N TRP A 75 -19.14 -8.60 -2.61
CA TRP A 75 -18.51 -7.85 -1.52
C TRP A 75 -17.34 -6.99 -1.98
N PHE A 76 -16.96 -7.07 -3.27
CA PHE A 76 -15.80 -6.37 -3.82
C PHE A 76 -15.81 -4.86 -3.51
N THR A 77 -16.94 -4.19 -3.72
CA THR A 77 -17.06 -2.74 -3.50
C THR A 77 -16.75 -2.35 -2.06
N LEU A 78 -17.31 -3.07 -1.08
CA LEU A 78 -17.06 -2.84 0.35
C LEU A 78 -15.59 -3.12 0.70
N LEU A 79 -15.08 -4.27 0.26
CA LEU A 79 -13.71 -4.71 0.49
C LEU A 79 -12.70 -3.71 -0.08
N ALA A 80 -12.93 -3.20 -1.30
CA ALA A 80 -12.09 -2.21 -1.95
C ALA A 80 -12.07 -0.86 -1.20
N TRP A 81 -13.20 -0.40 -0.68
CA TRP A 81 -13.25 0.82 0.14
C TRP A 81 -12.46 0.66 1.44
N VAL A 82 -12.74 -0.40 2.21
CA VAL A 82 -12.08 -0.68 3.48
C VAL A 82 -10.58 -0.84 3.28
N PHE A 83 -10.17 -1.68 2.33
CA PHE A 83 -8.76 -1.94 2.11
C PHE A 83 -8.03 -0.72 1.55
N GLY A 84 -8.64 0.03 0.62
CA GLY A 84 -8.05 1.28 0.14
C GLY A 84 -7.86 2.31 1.25
N ALA A 85 -8.76 2.38 2.24
CA ALA A 85 -8.57 3.23 3.43
C ALA A 85 -7.38 2.77 4.29
N LEU A 86 -7.21 1.45 4.51
CA LEU A 86 -6.06 0.89 5.22
C LEU A 86 -4.73 1.17 4.48
N CYS A 87 -4.73 1.06 3.15
CA CYS A 87 -3.59 1.43 2.31
C CYS A 87 -3.26 2.93 2.43
N TRP A 88 -4.28 3.79 2.49
CA TRP A 88 -4.09 5.23 2.68
C TRP A 88 -3.48 5.56 4.05
N LEU A 89 -3.96 4.91 5.11
CA LEU A 89 -3.38 5.03 6.46
C LEU A 89 -1.91 4.59 6.47
N THR A 90 -1.59 3.49 5.79
CA THR A 90 -0.20 3.02 5.64
C THR A 90 0.67 4.04 4.89
N THR A 91 0.15 4.62 3.81
CA THR A 91 0.85 5.65 3.01
C THR A 91 1.15 6.87 3.87
N LEU A 92 0.18 7.37 4.62
CA LEU A 92 0.37 8.49 5.54
C LEU A 92 1.41 8.20 6.61
N ASN A 93 1.33 7.02 7.25
CA ASN A 93 2.30 6.62 8.26
C ASN A 93 3.72 6.54 7.68
N ARG A 94 3.87 6.05 6.45
CA ARG A 94 5.15 6.02 5.73
C ARG A 94 5.69 7.40 5.40
N ILE A 95 4.84 8.30 4.91
CA ILE A 95 5.25 9.68 4.59
C ILE A 95 5.68 10.40 5.87
N TRP A 96 4.89 10.30 6.94
CA TRP A 96 5.18 10.95 8.21
C TRP A 96 6.42 10.38 8.90
N GLY A 97 6.52 9.04 8.98
CA GLY A 97 7.69 8.35 9.52
C GLY A 97 8.95 8.63 8.70
N GLY A 98 8.84 8.58 7.37
CA GLY A 98 9.93 8.91 6.45
C GLY A 98 10.41 10.35 6.61
N TYR A 99 9.49 11.31 6.67
CA TYR A 99 9.81 12.72 6.90
C TYR A 99 10.51 12.95 8.24
N ARG A 100 10.04 12.34 9.34
CA ARG A 100 10.70 12.46 10.65
C ARG A 100 12.10 11.87 10.67
N THR A 101 12.30 10.72 10.03
CA THR A 101 13.61 10.06 9.94
C THR A 101 14.60 10.87 9.12
N LEU A 102 14.16 11.51 8.03
CA LEU A 102 15.02 12.33 7.15
C LEU A 102 15.28 13.75 7.68
N LYS A 103 14.43 14.26 8.59
CA LYS A 103 14.61 15.58 9.21
C LYS A 103 15.66 15.56 10.34
N ARG A 104 16.00 14.38 10.87
CA ARG A 104 17.15 14.18 11.75
C ARG A 104 18.43 14.08 10.92
#